data_AF-A0A7S9D5A4-F1
#
_entry.id   AF-A0A7S9D5A4-F1
#
_cell.length_a   1.000
_cell.length_b   1.000
_cell.length_c   1.000
_cell.angle_alpha   90.00
_cell.angle_beta   90.00
_cell.angle_gamma   90.00
#
_symmetry.space_group_name_H-M   'P 1'
#
loop_
_entity.id
_entity.type
_entity.pdbx_description
1 polymer ?
#
loop_
_entity_poly.entity_id
_entity_poly.type
_entity_poly.pdbx_seq_one_letter_code
_entity_poly.pdbx_strand_id
1 'polypeptide(L)'
;MTKRSPEFFSELVAAIAETGSIAAAAKVCRCSTSAVWSWLASSAKGEAGFEVEWMGETVPLHVAAKQATRLVSANILDRFRHRLLGTEEVCRFQGKTVYKRDPALDLYSDQDLEDLGITTRYLKDADGNFVEERQFVQPPVAAVLAYLAAEWPKTWSARSTSTVEIKSTGVQVIKHEYGQAKPKASVPVEIVQEAPTLAPPSPVEVVADDDLADLLGEESEPVELEPIMQEEPTPVVAAEPEPVPSTPTQGLTELQRELLSRLKAGPGATRSAPVRPTGGAADHREDGIGAGQPLPGAVL
;
A
#
# COMPACT_ATOMS: atom_id res chain seq x y z
N MET A 1 -10.10 -43.39 4.69
CA MET A 1 -8.70 -43.85 4.59
C MET A 1 -8.02 -43.02 3.52
N THR A 2 -7.14 -42.09 3.90
CA THR A 2 -6.33 -41.31 2.95
C THR A 2 -5.16 -42.18 2.49
N LYS A 3 -5.13 -42.52 1.20
CA LYS A 3 -4.10 -43.41 0.63
C LYS A 3 -2.77 -42.66 0.62
N ARG A 4 -1.83 -43.10 1.48
CA ARG A 4 -0.44 -42.64 1.46
C ARG A 4 0.21 -43.24 0.22
N SER A 5 0.45 -42.41 -0.79
CA SER A 5 1.09 -42.83 -2.04
C SER A 5 2.00 -41.71 -2.53
N PRO A 6 3.10 -42.04 -3.23
CA PRO A 6 4.01 -41.03 -3.79
C PRO A 6 3.32 -40.10 -4.79
N GLU A 7 2.39 -40.63 -5.59
CA GLU A 7 1.56 -39.82 -6.51
C GLU A 7 0.73 -38.78 -5.76
N PHE A 8 0.03 -39.18 -4.69
CA PHE A 8 -0.73 -38.25 -3.86
C PHE A 8 0.16 -37.17 -3.22
N PHE A 9 1.37 -37.54 -2.80
CA PHE A 9 2.30 -36.57 -2.24
C PHE A 9 2.80 -35.57 -3.29
N SER A 10 2.97 -35.99 -4.55
CA SER A 10 3.30 -35.08 -5.65
C SER A 10 2.17 -34.08 -5.92
N GLU A 11 0.91 -34.54 -5.93
CA GLU A 11 -0.28 -33.69 -6.05
C GLU A 11 -0.38 -32.70 -4.89
N LEU A 12 -0.11 -33.15 -3.67
CA LEU A 12 -0.08 -32.32 -2.48
C LEU A 12 0.97 -31.21 -2.58
N VAL A 13 2.18 -31.52 -3.03
CA VAL A 13 3.25 -30.52 -3.19
C VAL A 13 2.93 -29.54 -4.31
N ALA A 14 2.34 -30.00 -5.42
CA ALA A 14 1.84 -29.13 -6.49
C ALA A 14 0.75 -28.17 -5.97
N ALA A 15 -0.22 -28.68 -5.21
CA ALA A 15 -1.25 -27.85 -4.59
C ALA A 15 -0.69 -26.83 -3.58
N ILE A 16 0.40 -27.17 -2.88
CA ILE A 16 1.13 -26.22 -2.02
C ILE A 16 1.79 -25.12 -2.87
N ALA A 17 2.38 -25.47 -4.01
CA ALA A 17 3.00 -24.52 -4.92
C ALA A 17 1.99 -23.58 -5.61
N GLU A 18 0.74 -24.00 -5.75
CA GLU A 18 -0.33 -23.16 -6.29
C GLU A 18 -0.95 -22.24 -5.21
N THR A 19 -1.28 -22.82 -4.05
CA THR A 19 -2.04 -22.10 -3.02
C THR A 19 -1.18 -21.32 -2.02
N GLY A 20 0.10 -21.67 -1.87
CA GLY A 20 0.99 -21.09 -0.86
C GLY A 20 0.69 -21.47 0.58
N SER A 21 -0.33 -22.30 0.83
CA SER A 21 -0.77 -22.65 2.18
C SER A 21 -1.04 -24.15 2.30
N ILE A 22 -0.39 -24.79 3.27
CA ILE A 22 -0.58 -26.22 3.57
C ILE A 22 -2.04 -26.52 3.92
N ALA A 23 -2.73 -25.60 4.61
CA ALA A 23 -4.14 -25.79 4.96
C ALA A 23 -5.07 -25.68 3.75
N ALA A 24 -4.74 -24.82 2.78
CA ALA A 24 -5.50 -24.71 1.53
C ALA A 24 -5.24 -25.93 0.64
N ALA A 25 -3.97 -26.30 0.46
CA ALA A 25 -3.57 -27.51 -0.28
C ALA A 25 -4.21 -28.78 0.29
N ALA A 26 -4.29 -28.91 1.62
CA ALA A 26 -4.96 -30.04 2.27
C ALA A 26 -6.46 -30.12 1.91
N LYS A 27 -7.15 -28.97 1.82
CA LYS A 27 -8.55 -28.92 1.38
C LYS A 27 -8.70 -29.34 -0.09
N VAL A 28 -7.81 -28.87 -0.96
CA VAL A 28 -7.79 -29.26 -2.39
C VAL A 28 -7.59 -30.77 -2.53
N CYS A 29 -6.62 -31.33 -1.81
CA CYS A 29 -6.29 -32.76 -1.80
C CYS A 29 -7.23 -33.61 -0.93
N ARG A 30 -8.31 -33.02 -0.38
CA ARG A 30 -9.32 -33.68 0.48
C ARG A 30 -8.72 -34.46 1.66
N CYS A 31 -7.68 -33.92 2.28
CA CYS A 31 -7.04 -34.49 3.45
C CYS A 31 -7.10 -33.53 4.65
N SER A 32 -6.92 -34.06 5.86
CA SER A 32 -6.89 -33.22 7.05
C SER A 32 -5.53 -32.54 7.18
N THR A 33 -5.52 -31.26 7.57
CA THR A 33 -4.28 -30.50 7.79
C THR A 33 -3.38 -31.19 8.81
N SER A 34 -3.95 -31.80 9.85
CA SER A 34 -3.21 -32.56 10.86
C SER A 34 -2.48 -33.77 10.28
N ALA A 35 -3.09 -34.50 9.34
CA ALA A 35 -2.43 -35.61 8.67
C ALA A 35 -1.24 -35.14 7.84
N VAL A 36 -1.38 -34.01 7.12
CA VAL A 36 -0.28 -33.42 6.34
C VAL A 36 0.90 -33.04 7.24
N TRP A 37 0.65 -32.38 8.37
CA TRP A 37 1.71 -32.07 9.34
C TRP A 37 2.37 -33.32 9.92
N SER A 38 1.59 -34.37 10.20
CA SER A 38 2.14 -35.65 10.62
C SER A 38 3.05 -36.27 9.56
N TRP A 39 2.67 -36.24 8.28
CA TRP A 39 3.48 -36.78 7.19
C TRP A 39 4.76 -35.98 6.96
N LEU A 40 4.69 -34.65 7.05
CA LEU A 40 5.87 -33.78 6.98
C LEU A 40 6.85 -34.07 8.13
N ALA A 41 6.33 -34.26 9.35
CA ALA A 41 7.14 -34.60 10.52
C ALA A 41 7.77 -36.01 10.39
N SER A 42 7.01 -37.01 9.93
CA SER A 42 7.50 -38.36 9.63
C SER A 42 8.59 -38.36 8.55
N SER A 43 8.39 -37.60 7.46
CA SER A 43 9.39 -37.40 6.41
C SER A 43 10.66 -36.75 6.95
N ALA A 44 10.55 -35.74 7.82
CA ALA A 44 11.69 -35.07 8.43
C ALA A 44 12.50 -35.98 9.38
N LYS A 45 11.86 -37.00 9.95
CA LYS A 45 12.53 -38.04 10.75
C LYS A 45 13.21 -39.12 9.91
N GLY A 46 13.05 -39.11 8.59
CA GLY A 46 13.62 -40.11 7.68
C GLY A 46 12.83 -41.42 7.64
N GLU A 47 11.54 -41.42 7.98
CA GLU A 47 10.69 -42.60 7.77
C GLU A 47 10.58 -42.92 6.27
N ALA A 48 10.66 -44.21 5.92
CA ALA A 48 10.56 -44.65 4.54
C ALA A 48 9.15 -44.42 3.96
N GLY A 49 9.06 -44.20 2.65
CA GLY A 49 7.79 -44.03 1.93
C GLY A 49 7.27 -42.59 1.83
N PHE A 50 8.09 -41.59 2.18
CA PHE A 50 7.80 -40.16 2.00
C PHE A 50 8.70 -39.50 0.95
N GLU A 51 9.09 -40.26 -0.08
CA GLU A 51 9.84 -39.77 -1.23
C GLU A 51 8.87 -39.29 -2.31
N VAL A 52 9.20 -38.16 -2.94
CA VAL A 52 8.36 -37.50 -3.94
C VAL A 52 9.25 -37.01 -5.07
N GLU A 53 8.79 -37.17 -6.30
CA GLU A 53 9.41 -36.53 -7.45
C GLU A 53 8.97 -35.06 -7.52
N TRP A 54 9.92 -34.13 -7.40
CA TRP A 54 9.68 -32.70 -7.45
C TRP A 54 10.75 -32.03 -8.30
N MET A 55 10.34 -31.26 -9.32
CA MET A 55 11.25 -30.56 -10.24
C MET A 55 12.29 -31.48 -10.92
N GLY A 56 11.93 -32.75 -11.17
CA GLY A 56 12.80 -33.74 -11.81
C GLY A 56 13.79 -34.46 -10.87
N GLU A 57 13.72 -34.20 -9.56
CA GLU A 57 14.54 -34.88 -8.55
C GLU A 57 13.65 -35.63 -7.54
N THR A 58 14.09 -36.81 -7.09
CA THR A 58 13.44 -37.51 -5.98
C THR A 58 13.94 -36.92 -4.66
N VAL A 59 13.04 -36.26 -3.94
CA VAL A 59 13.34 -35.57 -2.68
C VAL A 59 12.39 -36.01 -1.58
N PRO A 60 12.80 -35.93 -0.30
CA PRO A 60 11.89 -36.14 0.81
C PRO A 60 10.75 -35.11 0.79
N LEU A 61 9.52 -35.55 1.09
CA LEU A 61 8.30 -34.74 1.10
C LEU A 61 8.45 -33.40 1.85
N HIS A 62 9.12 -33.40 3.01
CA HIS A 62 9.33 -32.16 3.78
C HIS A 62 10.23 -31.14 3.07
N VAL A 63 11.20 -31.61 2.28
CA VAL A 63 12.06 -30.76 1.45
C VAL A 63 11.26 -30.22 0.26
N ALA A 64 10.51 -31.09 -0.42
CA ALA A 64 9.65 -30.71 -1.54
C ALA A 64 8.62 -29.63 -1.14
N ALA A 65 7.93 -29.83 0.00
CA ALA A 65 6.98 -28.84 0.53
C ALA A 65 7.64 -27.51 0.90
N LYS A 66 8.87 -27.53 1.45
CA LYS A 66 9.66 -26.33 1.73
C LYS A 66 10.09 -25.61 0.44
N GLN A 67 10.41 -26.35 -0.61
CA GLN A 67 10.74 -25.76 -1.92
C GLN A 67 9.49 -25.17 -2.60
N ALA A 68 8.36 -25.87 -2.56
CA ALA A 68 7.08 -25.37 -3.08
C ALA A 68 6.64 -24.06 -2.40
N THR A 69 6.71 -23.99 -1.07
CA THR A 69 6.42 -22.74 -0.34
C THR A 69 7.40 -21.60 -0.68
N ARG A 70 8.68 -21.92 -0.89
CA ARG A 70 9.67 -20.92 -1.35
C ARG A 70 9.35 -20.41 -2.75
N LEU A 71 8.91 -21.27 -3.66
CA LEU A 71 8.47 -20.88 -5.00
C LEU A 71 7.32 -19.86 -4.94
N VAL A 72 6.34 -20.10 -4.07
CA VAL A 72 5.25 -19.13 -3.85
C VAL A 72 5.76 -17.82 -3.29
N SER A 73 6.67 -17.87 -2.31
CA SER A 73 7.26 -16.63 -1.76
C SER A 73 8.02 -15.83 -2.82
N ALA A 74 8.72 -16.50 -3.74
CA ALA A 74 9.41 -15.85 -4.85
C ALA A 74 8.40 -15.19 -5.82
N ASN A 75 7.31 -15.88 -6.16
CA ASN A 75 6.25 -15.31 -6.99
C ASN A 75 5.55 -14.10 -6.33
N ILE A 76 5.35 -14.15 -5.00
CA ILE A 76 4.81 -13.02 -4.24
C ILE A 76 5.77 -11.84 -4.27
N LEU A 77 7.08 -12.08 -4.07
CA LEU A 77 8.11 -11.05 -4.13
C LEU A 77 8.17 -10.40 -5.51
N ASP A 78 8.06 -11.18 -6.58
CA ASP A 78 8.07 -10.67 -7.95
C ASP A 78 6.86 -9.78 -8.23
N ARG A 79 5.65 -10.25 -7.87
CA ARG A 79 4.43 -9.43 -7.94
C ARG A 79 4.53 -8.18 -7.08
N PHE A 80 5.13 -8.28 -5.90
CA PHE A 80 5.35 -7.14 -5.02
C PHE A 80 6.29 -6.12 -5.65
N ARG A 81 7.40 -6.54 -6.27
CA ARG A 81 8.31 -5.66 -7.03
C ARG A 81 7.58 -4.91 -8.14
N HIS A 82 6.71 -5.58 -8.88
CA HIS A 82 5.88 -4.91 -9.88
C HIS A 82 4.95 -3.86 -9.26
N ARG A 83 4.35 -4.16 -8.09
CA ARG A 83 3.50 -3.20 -7.37
C ARG A 83 4.28 -2.02 -6.79
N LEU A 84 5.57 -2.16 -6.52
CA LEU A 84 6.41 -1.05 -6.05
C LEU A 84 6.62 0.04 -7.11
N LEU A 85 6.28 -0.21 -8.37
CA LEU A 85 6.26 0.80 -9.43
C LEU A 85 4.93 1.58 -9.46
N GLY A 86 3.97 1.23 -8.59
CA GLY A 86 2.60 1.73 -8.60
C GLY A 86 1.67 0.85 -9.43
N THR A 87 0.39 0.92 -9.13
CA THR A 87 -0.64 0.10 -9.78
C THR A 87 -1.83 0.93 -10.19
N GLU A 88 -2.36 0.70 -11.38
CA GLU A 88 -3.68 1.17 -11.75
C GLU A 88 -4.74 0.29 -11.07
N GLU A 89 -5.56 0.90 -10.23
CA GLU A 89 -6.72 0.25 -9.63
C GLU A 89 -8.00 0.83 -10.23
N VAL A 90 -9.00 -0.03 -10.42
CA VAL A 90 -10.32 0.39 -10.88
C VAL A 90 -11.02 1.13 -9.75
N CYS A 91 -11.46 2.35 -10.01
CA CYS A 91 -12.21 3.16 -9.06
C CYS A 91 -13.53 2.47 -8.71
N ARG A 92 -13.77 2.30 -7.41
CA ARG A 92 -15.02 1.75 -6.89
C ARG A 92 -15.63 2.67 -5.85
N PHE A 93 -16.91 2.98 -6.01
CA PHE A 93 -17.69 3.76 -5.06
C PHE A 93 -18.84 2.90 -4.53
N GLN A 94 -18.91 2.70 -3.21
CA GLN A 94 -19.93 1.86 -2.55
C GLN A 94 -20.03 0.44 -3.15
N GLY A 95 -18.90 -0.14 -3.54
CA GLY A 95 -18.83 -1.49 -4.12
C GLY A 95 -19.23 -1.58 -5.60
N LYS A 96 -19.58 -0.47 -6.25
CA LYS A 96 -19.87 -0.40 -7.69
C LYS A 96 -18.69 0.20 -8.45
N THR A 97 -18.41 -0.32 -9.64
CA THR A 97 -17.40 0.22 -10.55
C THR A 97 -17.83 1.62 -11.00
N VAL A 98 -16.89 2.56 -10.94
CA VAL A 98 -17.08 3.91 -11.48
C VAL A 98 -16.59 3.91 -12.92
N TYR A 99 -17.37 4.52 -13.81
CA TYR A 99 -17.04 4.62 -15.23
C TYR A 99 -16.56 6.02 -15.55
N LYS A 100 -15.62 6.11 -16.50
CA LYS A 100 -15.04 7.37 -16.95
C LYS A 100 -16.12 8.21 -17.63
N ARG A 101 -16.28 9.46 -17.19
CA ARG A 101 -17.14 10.43 -17.87
C ARG A 101 -16.49 10.91 -19.15
N ASP A 102 -17.30 11.20 -20.16
CA ASP A 102 -16.83 11.81 -21.39
C ASP A 102 -16.54 13.31 -21.14
N PRO A 103 -15.27 13.76 -21.27
CA PRO A 103 -14.92 15.16 -21.04
C PRO A 103 -15.68 16.13 -21.95
N ALA A 104 -16.10 15.69 -23.14
CA ALA A 104 -16.85 16.53 -24.07
C ALA A 104 -18.30 16.78 -23.59
N LEU A 105 -18.86 15.84 -22.81
CA LEU A 105 -20.23 15.88 -22.33
C LEU A 105 -20.37 16.43 -20.91
N ASP A 106 -19.26 16.62 -20.20
CA ASP A 106 -19.26 17.03 -18.79
C ASP A 106 -19.72 18.49 -18.59
N LEU A 107 -19.62 19.31 -19.65
CA LEU A 107 -20.06 20.71 -19.65
C LEU A 107 -21.56 20.90 -19.88
N TYR A 108 -22.28 19.87 -20.34
CA TYR A 108 -23.70 19.97 -20.67
C TYR A 108 -24.57 19.61 -19.46
N SER A 109 -25.70 20.32 -19.32
CA SER A 109 -26.71 19.98 -18.33
C SER A 109 -27.46 18.70 -18.71
N ASP A 110 -28.16 18.07 -17.75
CA ASP A 110 -28.92 16.84 -18.06
C ASP A 110 -30.00 17.09 -19.11
N GLN A 111 -30.57 18.30 -19.11
CA GLN A 111 -31.59 18.70 -20.04
C GLN A 111 -31.04 18.91 -21.46
N ASP A 112 -29.86 19.50 -21.59
CA ASP A 112 -29.18 19.64 -22.90
C ASP A 112 -28.83 18.27 -23.49
N LEU A 113 -28.45 17.31 -22.65
CA LEU A 113 -28.14 15.94 -23.10
C LEU A 113 -29.39 15.18 -23.54
N GLU A 114 -30.51 15.36 -22.84
CA GLU A 114 -31.81 14.81 -23.24
C GLU A 114 -32.27 15.39 -24.59
N ASP A 115 -32.14 16.71 -24.78
CA ASP A 115 -32.49 17.39 -26.04
C ASP A 115 -31.59 16.94 -27.22
N LEU A 116 -30.32 16.61 -26.94
CA LEU A 116 -29.37 16.04 -27.93
C LEU A 116 -29.58 14.54 -28.17
N GLY A 117 -30.49 13.88 -27.44
CA GLY A 117 -30.76 12.45 -27.55
C GLY A 117 -29.65 11.56 -26.98
N ILE A 118 -28.77 12.11 -26.14
CA ILE A 118 -27.65 11.39 -25.53
C ILE A 118 -28.10 10.79 -24.21
N THR A 119 -28.17 9.45 -24.15
CA THR A 119 -28.71 8.74 -22.98
C THR A 119 -27.75 8.61 -21.80
N THR A 120 -26.43 8.77 -22.02
CA THR A 120 -25.41 8.52 -20.98
C THR A 120 -24.21 9.46 -21.11
N ARG A 121 -23.73 10.00 -19.98
CA ARG A 121 -22.53 10.85 -19.87
C ARG A 121 -21.20 10.09 -19.82
N TYR A 122 -21.24 8.76 -19.87
CA TYR A 122 -20.06 7.91 -19.69
C TYR A 122 -19.44 7.51 -21.03
N LEU A 123 -18.12 7.48 -21.05
CA LEU A 123 -17.35 7.11 -22.22
C LEU A 123 -17.52 5.61 -22.51
N LYS A 124 -17.77 5.30 -23.78
CA LYS A 124 -17.90 3.93 -24.27
C LYS A 124 -16.73 3.56 -25.17
N ASP A 125 -16.32 2.31 -25.07
CA ASP A 125 -15.38 1.62 -25.95
C ASP A 125 -15.97 1.49 -27.38
N ALA A 126 -15.12 1.18 -28.36
CA ALA A 126 -15.48 0.76 -29.72
C ALA A 126 -16.51 -0.40 -29.72
N ASP A 127 -16.44 -1.29 -28.73
CA ASP A 127 -17.42 -2.38 -28.54
C ASP A 127 -18.72 -1.94 -27.84
N GLY A 128 -18.85 -0.65 -27.50
CA GLY A 128 -20.03 -0.08 -26.83
C GLY A 128 -20.08 -0.29 -25.31
N ASN A 129 -19.04 -0.88 -24.72
CA ASN A 129 -18.94 -1.10 -23.27
C ASN A 129 -18.47 0.15 -22.54
N PHE A 130 -18.94 0.37 -21.30
CA PHE A 130 -18.49 1.51 -20.50
C PHE A 130 -17.03 1.36 -20.10
N VAL A 131 -16.24 2.41 -20.29
CA VAL A 131 -14.83 2.42 -19.91
C VAL A 131 -14.71 2.65 -18.41
N GLU A 132 -14.11 1.71 -17.71
CA GLU A 132 -13.88 1.80 -16.27
C GLU A 132 -12.90 2.93 -15.95
N GLU A 133 -13.20 3.70 -14.90
CA GLU A 133 -12.27 4.70 -14.40
C GLU A 133 -11.14 4.02 -13.64
N ARG A 134 -9.89 4.32 -14.01
CA ARG A 134 -8.69 3.80 -13.35
C ARG A 134 -7.96 4.92 -12.65
N GLN A 135 -7.60 4.68 -11.39
CA GLN A 135 -6.75 5.57 -10.61
C GLN A 135 -5.38 4.92 -10.41
N PHE A 136 -4.33 5.70 -10.60
CA PHE A 136 -2.99 5.29 -10.25
C PHE A 136 -2.80 5.38 -8.73
N VAL A 137 -2.64 4.22 -8.09
CA VAL A 137 -2.36 4.11 -6.67
C VAL A 137 -0.84 4.05 -6.48
N GLN A 138 -0.31 5.05 -5.79
CA GLN A 138 1.10 5.08 -5.45
C GLN A 138 1.44 3.95 -4.46
N PRO A 139 2.63 3.35 -4.59
CA PRO A 139 3.05 2.29 -3.69
C PRO A 139 3.22 2.84 -2.26
N PRO A 140 2.93 2.03 -1.22
CA PRO A 140 3.15 2.46 0.15
C PRO A 140 4.65 2.70 0.40
N VAL A 141 4.99 3.92 0.82
CA VAL A 141 6.39 4.37 1.02
C VAL A 141 7.17 3.43 1.95
N ALA A 142 6.54 2.94 3.02
CA ALA A 142 7.18 2.01 3.94
C ALA A 142 7.62 0.70 3.28
N ALA A 143 6.84 0.20 2.32
CA ALA A 143 7.12 -1.03 1.60
C ALA A 143 8.27 -0.82 0.59
N VAL A 144 8.28 0.33 -0.08
CA VAL A 144 9.38 0.76 -0.97
C VAL A 144 10.68 0.88 -0.16
N LEU A 145 10.66 1.59 0.97
CA LEU A 145 11.85 1.75 1.83
C LEU A 145 12.36 0.42 2.38
N ALA A 146 11.46 -0.47 2.81
CA ALA A 146 11.85 -1.80 3.28
C ALA A 146 12.51 -2.64 2.17
N TYR A 147 11.99 -2.55 0.95
CA TYR A 147 12.59 -3.20 -0.21
C TYR A 147 13.96 -2.63 -0.55
N LEU A 148 14.09 -1.29 -0.60
CA LEU A 148 15.37 -0.62 -0.84
C LEU A 148 16.40 -0.93 0.24
N ALA A 149 15.98 -1.03 1.51
CA ALA A 149 16.84 -1.42 2.62
C ALA A 149 17.31 -2.88 2.53
N ALA A 150 16.50 -3.77 1.93
CA ALA A 150 16.87 -5.17 1.72
C ALA A 150 17.87 -5.35 0.57
N GLU A 151 17.66 -4.67 -0.56
CA GLU A 151 18.54 -4.75 -1.74
C GLU A 151 19.83 -3.93 -1.57
N TRP A 152 19.74 -2.74 -0.97
CA TRP A 152 20.85 -1.82 -0.77
C TRP A 152 20.99 -1.39 0.70
N PRO A 153 21.34 -2.32 1.60
CA PRO A 153 21.41 -2.05 3.04
C PRO A 153 22.40 -0.92 3.38
N LYS A 154 23.53 -0.80 2.67
CA LYS A 154 24.51 0.25 2.94
C LYS A 154 23.94 1.67 2.80
N THR A 155 23.02 1.88 1.86
CA THR A 155 22.46 3.19 1.52
C THR A 155 21.14 3.43 2.26
N TRP A 156 20.28 2.42 2.33
CA TRP A 156 18.88 2.57 2.78
C TRP A 156 18.54 1.88 4.10
N SER A 157 19.49 1.17 4.74
CA SER A 157 19.25 0.62 6.08
C SER A 157 19.01 1.73 7.11
N ALA A 158 18.22 1.39 8.14
CA ALA A 158 18.06 2.25 9.30
C ALA A 158 19.40 2.40 10.03
N ARG A 159 20.04 3.57 9.88
CA ARG A 159 21.26 3.91 10.62
C ARG A 159 20.89 4.43 12.00
N SER A 160 21.09 3.62 13.03
CA SER A 160 21.00 4.08 14.42
C SER A 160 22.38 4.47 14.93
N THR A 161 22.61 5.75 15.23
CA THR A 161 23.77 6.18 16.00
C THR A 161 23.43 6.11 17.48
N SER A 162 23.88 5.07 18.17
CA SER A 162 23.78 5.00 19.63
C SER A 162 24.99 5.71 20.26
N THR A 163 24.76 6.86 20.86
CA THR A 163 25.79 7.53 21.67
C THR A 163 25.93 6.78 22.99
N VAL A 164 26.98 5.97 23.12
CA VAL A 164 27.28 5.25 24.35
C VAL A 164 28.15 6.14 25.23
N GLU A 165 27.53 6.78 26.23
CA GLU A 165 28.29 7.46 27.28
C GLU A 165 28.89 6.42 28.24
N ILE A 166 30.18 6.15 28.06
CA ILE A 166 30.93 5.23 28.93
C ILE A 166 31.27 5.96 30.22
N LYS A 167 30.44 5.78 31.26
CA LYS A 167 30.85 6.01 32.65
C LYS A 167 31.23 4.67 33.27
N SER A 168 32.43 4.61 33.83
CA SER A 168 33.17 3.43 34.26
C SER A 168 32.41 2.46 35.18
N THR A 169 32.71 1.16 34.98
CA THR A 169 32.49 -0.01 35.86
C THR A 169 31.05 -0.37 36.24
N GLY A 170 30.41 -1.20 35.42
CA GLY A 170 29.18 -1.92 35.74
C GLY A 170 28.57 -2.62 34.52
N VAL A 171 27.85 -3.73 34.73
CA VAL A 171 27.16 -4.52 33.69
C VAL A 171 26.28 -3.62 32.82
N GLN A 172 26.54 -3.61 31.52
CA GLN A 172 25.83 -2.80 30.54
C GLN A 172 24.56 -3.52 30.08
N VAL A 173 23.40 -2.91 30.32
CA VAL A 173 22.13 -3.31 29.69
C VAL A 173 21.94 -2.43 28.46
N ILE A 174 22.18 -2.99 27.27
CA ILE A 174 21.83 -2.33 26.01
C ILE A 174 20.30 -2.34 25.90
N LYS A 175 19.67 -1.25 26.34
CA LYS A 175 18.25 -1.03 26.06
C LYS A 175 18.13 -0.59 24.60
N HIS A 176 17.78 -1.53 23.73
CA HIS A 176 17.21 -1.17 22.44
C HIS A 176 15.83 -0.56 22.69
N GLU A 177 15.71 0.76 22.59
CA GLU A 177 14.43 1.46 22.61
C GLU A 177 13.69 1.20 21.28
N TYR A 178 13.13 0.00 21.12
CA TYR A 178 12.09 -0.26 20.13
C TYR A 178 10.75 0.18 20.72
N GLY A 179 10.50 1.49 20.72
CA GLY A 179 9.21 2.02 21.15
C GLY A 179 9.24 3.50 21.52
N GLN A 180 8.70 4.32 20.62
CA GLN A 180 8.24 5.69 20.88
C GLN A 180 9.27 6.63 21.54
N ALA A 181 10.25 7.06 20.75
CA ALA A 181 10.87 8.36 21.01
C ALA A 181 9.77 9.43 20.92
N LYS A 182 9.35 9.97 22.08
CA LYS A 182 8.60 11.23 22.12
C LYS A 182 9.39 12.26 21.31
N PRO A 183 8.79 12.97 20.34
CA PRO A 183 9.51 14.00 19.62
C PRO A 183 9.98 15.04 20.64
N LYS A 184 11.29 15.20 20.78
CA LYS A 184 11.85 16.38 21.44
C LYS A 184 11.40 17.57 20.61
N ALA A 185 10.69 18.50 21.24
CA ALA A 185 10.29 19.75 20.61
C ALA A 185 11.52 20.40 19.98
N SER A 186 11.48 20.58 18.66
CA SER A 186 12.49 21.32 17.93
C SER A 186 12.48 22.76 18.44
N VAL A 187 13.63 23.22 18.92
CA VAL A 187 13.92 24.64 19.12
C VAL A 187 13.59 25.37 17.81
N PRO A 188 12.85 26.49 17.83
CA PRO A 188 12.55 27.24 16.62
C PRO A 188 13.87 27.72 16.02
N VAL A 189 14.20 27.19 14.85
CA VAL A 189 15.21 27.77 13.97
C VAL A 189 14.58 29.03 13.41
N GLU A 190 15.14 30.17 13.79
CA GLU A 190 14.84 31.47 13.18
C GLU A 190 15.30 31.39 11.71
N ILE A 191 14.34 31.23 10.81
CA ILE A 191 14.58 31.26 9.37
C ILE A 191 14.83 32.73 9.02
N VAL A 192 16.09 33.14 8.97
CA VAL A 192 16.48 34.30 8.18
C VAL A 192 16.24 33.91 6.72
N GLN A 193 15.15 34.42 6.15
CA GLN A 193 14.95 34.42 4.71
C GLN A 193 16.01 35.35 4.08
N GLU A 194 17.16 34.79 3.73
CA GLU A 194 18.00 35.42 2.71
C GLU A 194 17.28 35.27 1.37
N ALA A 195 16.79 36.39 0.86
CA ALA A 195 16.29 36.50 -0.50
C ALA A 195 17.38 36.05 -1.49
N PRO A 196 17.03 35.35 -2.58
CA PRO A 196 18.00 34.98 -3.60
C PRO A 196 18.51 36.26 -4.28
N THR A 197 19.74 36.66 -3.95
CA THR A 197 20.46 37.67 -4.72
C THR A 197 20.69 37.11 -6.13
N LEU A 198 19.96 37.64 -7.10
CA LEU A 198 20.24 37.44 -8.52
C LEU A 198 21.68 37.88 -8.81
N ALA A 199 22.55 36.91 -9.06
CA ALA A 199 23.83 37.18 -9.70
C ALA A 199 23.57 37.52 -11.17
N PRO A 200 24.14 38.62 -11.71
CA PRO A 200 24.08 38.89 -13.15
C PRO A 200 24.86 37.81 -13.92
N PRO A 201 24.42 37.43 -15.14
CA PRO A 201 25.12 36.42 -15.93
C PRO A 201 26.49 36.95 -16.37
N SER A 202 27.54 36.19 -16.04
CA SER A 202 28.85 36.34 -16.70
C SER A 202 28.70 36.11 -18.20
N PRO A 203 29.36 36.91 -19.05
CA PRO A 203 29.34 36.71 -20.49
C PRO A 203 30.04 35.40 -20.84
N VAL A 204 29.32 34.54 -21.56
CA VAL A 204 29.89 33.37 -22.23
C VAL A 204 30.76 33.89 -23.37
N GLU A 205 32.07 33.63 -23.31
CA GLU A 205 32.96 33.72 -24.46
C GLU A 205 32.47 32.72 -25.52
N VAL A 206 31.80 33.23 -26.55
CA VAL A 206 31.50 32.47 -27.76
C VAL A 206 32.80 32.39 -28.56
N VAL A 207 33.48 31.25 -28.43
CA VAL A 207 34.52 30.83 -29.36
C VAL A 207 33.86 30.66 -30.73
N ALA A 208 34.38 31.40 -31.71
CA ALA A 208 33.99 31.30 -33.10
C ALA A 208 34.38 29.93 -33.65
N ASP A 209 33.38 29.12 -33.98
CA ASP A 209 33.49 28.08 -34.99
C ASP A 209 32.66 28.54 -36.19
N ASP A 210 33.32 29.30 -37.06
CA ASP A 210 32.96 29.45 -38.47
C ASP A 210 33.05 28.04 -39.10
N ASP A 211 31.93 27.46 -39.56
CA ASP A 211 31.86 26.48 -40.68
C ASP A 211 30.54 25.68 -40.74
N LEU A 212 29.36 26.29 -40.52
CA LEU A 212 28.10 25.60 -40.85
C LEU A 212 26.92 26.49 -41.26
N ALA A 213 27.18 27.75 -41.61
CA ALA A 213 26.16 28.73 -42.00
C ALA A 213 25.85 28.76 -43.52
N ASP A 214 26.40 27.83 -44.32
CA ASP A 214 26.30 27.85 -45.79
C ASP A 214 25.40 26.74 -46.37
N LEU A 215 24.49 26.14 -45.57
CA LEU A 215 23.69 24.98 -46.00
C LEU A 215 22.16 25.11 -45.87
N LEU A 216 21.60 26.22 -45.40
CA LEU A 216 20.13 26.40 -45.40
C LEU A 216 19.74 27.86 -45.74
N GLY A 217 19.57 28.06 -47.04
CA GLY A 217 18.75 29.04 -47.76
C GLY A 217 18.12 30.23 -47.03
N GLU A 218 18.34 31.38 -47.67
CA GLU A 218 17.81 32.71 -47.42
C GLU A 218 16.28 32.82 -47.32
N GLU A 219 15.88 33.97 -46.76
CA GLU A 219 14.56 34.65 -46.81
C GLU A 219 13.53 34.30 -45.73
N SER A 220 13.48 35.13 -44.67
CA SER A 220 12.25 35.81 -44.23
C SER A 220 12.54 36.89 -43.18
N GLU A 221 11.77 37.98 -43.27
CA GLU A 221 11.96 39.31 -42.69
C GLU A 221 11.87 39.36 -41.14
N PRO A 222 12.50 40.35 -40.47
CA PRO A 222 12.45 40.50 -39.02
C PRO A 222 11.08 41.04 -38.57
N VAL A 223 10.31 40.22 -37.85
CA VAL A 223 9.09 40.64 -37.15
C VAL A 223 9.50 41.39 -35.88
N GLU A 224 9.10 42.65 -35.79
CA GLU A 224 9.20 43.51 -34.61
C GLU A 224 8.55 42.85 -33.39
N LEU A 225 9.35 42.66 -32.34
CA LEU A 225 8.89 42.27 -31.01
C LEU A 225 8.27 43.51 -30.33
N GLU A 226 6.95 43.49 -30.12
CA GLU A 226 6.31 44.45 -29.24
C GLU A 226 6.74 44.22 -27.77
N PRO A 227 7.13 45.27 -27.03
CA PRO A 227 7.52 45.15 -25.64
C PRO A 227 6.28 44.96 -24.76
N ILE A 228 6.11 43.78 -24.18
CA ILE A 228 5.13 43.55 -23.12
C ILE A 228 5.59 44.33 -21.88
N MET A 229 4.87 45.42 -21.60
CA MET A 229 5.00 46.24 -20.41
C MET A 229 4.86 45.38 -19.15
N GLN A 230 5.87 45.42 -18.29
CA GLN A 230 5.81 44.97 -16.91
C GLN A 230 4.92 45.93 -16.12
N GLU A 231 3.77 45.45 -15.63
CA GLU A 231 3.02 46.15 -14.60
C GLU A 231 3.72 45.99 -13.24
N GLU A 232 4.07 47.12 -12.63
CA GLU A 232 4.59 47.20 -11.27
C GLU A 232 3.54 46.75 -10.24
N PRO A 233 3.90 45.94 -9.22
CA PRO A 233 2.98 45.59 -8.15
C PRO A 233 2.76 46.79 -7.23
N THR A 234 1.52 47.29 -7.18
CA THR A 234 1.09 48.28 -6.18
C THR A 234 1.18 47.71 -4.75
N PRO A 235 1.65 48.50 -3.77
CA PRO A 235 1.80 48.05 -2.38
C PRO A 235 0.43 47.87 -1.71
N VAL A 236 0.17 46.65 -1.20
CA VAL A 236 -0.98 46.36 -0.34
C VAL A 236 -0.77 47.06 1.00
N VAL A 237 -1.51 48.15 1.20
CA VAL A 237 -1.63 48.84 2.48
C VAL A 237 -2.20 47.87 3.51
N ALA A 238 -1.46 47.66 4.59
CA ALA A 238 -1.87 46.87 5.74
C ALA A 238 -3.15 47.44 6.35
N ALA A 239 -4.24 46.67 6.26
CA ALA A 239 -5.44 46.94 7.03
C ALA A 239 -5.18 46.64 8.51
N GLU A 240 -5.58 47.59 9.34
CA GLU A 240 -5.54 47.59 10.80
C GLU A 240 -6.38 46.42 11.37
N PRO A 241 -5.90 45.68 12.39
CA PRO A 241 -6.63 44.53 12.91
C PRO A 241 -7.81 44.96 13.80
N GLU A 242 -9.02 44.58 13.39
CA GLU A 242 -10.23 44.73 14.21
C GLU A 242 -10.16 43.86 15.49
N PRO A 243 -10.67 44.35 16.63
CA PRO A 243 -10.65 43.64 17.90
C PRO A 243 -11.63 42.46 17.90
N VAL A 244 -11.10 41.26 18.17
CA VAL A 244 -11.84 40.00 18.31
C VAL A 244 -12.85 40.10 19.46
N PRO A 245 -14.16 39.81 19.25
CA PRO A 245 -15.10 39.73 20.34
C PRO A 245 -14.81 38.49 21.21
N SER A 246 -14.60 38.74 22.50
CA SER A 246 -14.37 37.75 23.54
C SER A 246 -15.51 36.72 23.59
N THR A 247 -15.28 35.50 23.15
CA THR A 247 -16.23 34.39 23.36
C THR A 247 -16.26 34.01 24.84
N PRO A 248 -17.45 33.87 25.46
CA PRO A 248 -17.58 33.47 26.85
C PRO A 248 -17.10 32.02 27.02
N THR A 249 -16.38 31.80 28.12
CA THR A 249 -15.78 30.54 28.57
C THR A 249 -16.84 29.44 28.66
N GLN A 250 -17.08 28.71 27.56
CA GLN A 250 -17.83 27.47 27.59
C GLN A 250 -16.99 26.44 28.34
N GLY A 251 -17.45 26.10 29.55
CA GLY A 251 -16.87 24.98 30.30
C GLY A 251 -16.89 23.71 29.46
N LEU A 252 -15.83 22.90 29.63
CA LEU A 252 -15.65 21.62 28.94
C LEU A 252 -16.96 20.83 28.86
N THR A 253 -17.37 20.53 27.63
CA THR A 253 -18.56 19.72 27.32
C THR A 253 -18.44 18.32 27.94
N GLU A 254 -19.56 17.68 28.28
CA GLU A 254 -19.57 16.35 28.92
C GLU A 254 -18.79 15.30 28.12
N LEU A 255 -18.86 15.38 26.79
CA LEU A 255 -18.10 14.53 25.88
C LEU A 255 -16.58 14.74 26.01
N GLN A 256 -16.12 15.98 26.20
CA GLN A 256 -14.71 16.28 26.44
C GLN A 256 -14.25 15.80 27.82
N ARG A 257 -15.13 15.85 28.83
CA ARG A 257 -14.85 15.29 30.17
C ARG A 257 -14.78 13.77 30.15
N GLU A 258 -15.64 13.11 29.38
CA GLU A 258 -15.63 11.65 29.22
C GLU A 258 -14.40 11.17 28.44
N LEU A 259 -13.98 11.90 27.41
CA LEU A 259 -12.74 11.57 26.69
C LEU A 259 -11.51 11.77 27.56
N LEU A 260 -11.46 12.82 28.38
CA LEU A 260 -10.36 13.04 29.32
C LEU A 260 -10.34 11.99 30.44
N SER A 261 -11.50 11.53 30.92
CA SER A 261 -11.56 10.46 31.92
C SER A 261 -11.12 9.11 31.33
N ARG A 262 -11.49 8.81 30.08
CA ARG A 262 -11.01 7.63 29.33
C ARG A 262 -9.52 7.70 29.00
N LEU A 263 -8.97 8.89 28.75
CA LEU A 263 -7.53 9.04 28.52
C LEU A 263 -6.71 8.85 29.81
N LYS A 264 -7.27 9.24 30.96
CA LYS A 264 -6.63 9.11 32.27
C LYS A 264 -6.70 7.67 32.82
N ALA A 265 -7.75 6.92 32.47
CA ALA A 265 -7.82 5.48 32.69
C ALA A 265 -7.04 4.77 31.57
N GLY A 266 -5.76 4.48 31.81
CA GLY A 266 -4.87 3.86 30.82
C GLY A 266 -5.44 2.64 30.08
N PRO A 267 -4.88 2.29 28.90
CA PRO A 267 -5.46 1.30 28.00
C PRO A 267 -5.50 -0.09 28.66
N GLY A 268 -6.69 -0.53 29.10
CA GLY A 268 -6.90 -1.86 29.66
C GLY A 268 -8.07 -2.01 30.65
N ALA A 269 -8.64 -0.92 31.19
CA ALA A 269 -9.57 -1.01 32.32
C ALA A 269 -11.02 -1.43 31.97
N THR A 270 -11.44 -1.48 30.70
CA THR A 270 -12.84 -1.82 30.32
C THR A 270 -12.94 -2.67 29.05
N ARG A 271 -12.08 -3.67 28.89
CA ARG A 271 -12.28 -4.75 27.90
C ARG A 271 -12.57 -6.08 28.59
N SER A 272 -13.62 -6.13 29.41
CA SER A 272 -14.26 -7.40 29.75
C SER A 272 -15.42 -7.64 28.80
N ALA A 273 -15.21 -8.54 27.83
CA ALA A 273 -16.31 -9.11 27.07
C ALA A 273 -17.26 -9.85 28.03
N PRO A 274 -18.59 -9.83 27.80
CA PRO A 274 -19.52 -10.57 28.65
C PRO A 274 -19.18 -12.07 28.61
N VAL A 275 -18.83 -12.62 29.76
CA VAL A 275 -18.56 -14.06 29.95
C VAL A 275 -19.90 -14.80 29.86
N ARG A 276 -20.03 -15.64 28.83
CA ARG A 276 -21.18 -16.52 28.66
C ARG A 276 -21.10 -17.61 29.74
N PRO A 277 -22.18 -17.86 30.52
CA PRO A 277 -22.17 -18.92 31.52
C PRO A 277 -22.04 -20.29 30.86
N THR A 278 -20.96 -20.99 31.16
CA THR A 278 -20.79 -22.41 30.84
C THR A 278 -21.52 -23.24 31.90
N GLY A 279 -22.74 -23.69 31.57
CA GLY A 279 -23.49 -24.68 32.33
C GLY A 279 -24.17 -25.63 31.35
N GLY A 280 -23.78 -26.90 31.38
CA GLY A 280 -24.22 -27.91 30.44
C GLY A 280 -25.63 -28.41 30.69
N ALA A 281 -26.29 -28.86 29.62
CA ALA A 281 -27.10 -30.07 29.52
C ALA A 281 -27.66 -30.14 28.09
N ALA A 282 -27.47 -31.32 27.49
CA ALA A 282 -28.32 -32.02 26.51
C ALA A 282 -29.01 -31.25 25.37
N ASP A 283 -28.85 -31.85 24.18
CA ASP A 283 -29.87 -31.97 23.14
C ASP A 283 -30.45 -30.68 22.53
N HIS A 284 -29.98 -30.33 21.34
CA HIS A 284 -30.78 -30.55 20.13
C HIS A 284 -29.91 -30.40 18.89
N ARG A 285 -29.78 -31.53 18.19
CA ARG A 285 -29.40 -31.66 16.79
C ARG A 285 -30.50 -30.99 15.96
N GLU A 286 -30.11 -30.39 14.83
CA GLU A 286 -30.96 -29.72 13.82
C GLU A 286 -31.13 -28.21 14.05
N ASP A 287 -30.17 -27.45 13.50
CA ASP A 287 -30.36 -26.19 12.75
C ASP A 287 -29.04 -25.41 12.70
N GLY A 288 -28.13 -25.89 11.84
CA GLY A 288 -26.84 -25.28 11.58
C GLY A 288 -26.82 -24.55 10.24
N ILE A 289 -27.61 -23.48 10.09
CA ILE A 289 -27.41 -22.49 9.02
C ILE A 289 -26.78 -21.26 9.68
N GLY A 290 -25.44 -21.25 9.71
CA GLY A 290 -24.68 -20.05 10.06
C GLY A 290 -24.72 -19.04 8.92
N ALA A 291 -24.84 -17.76 9.26
CA ALA A 291 -24.84 -16.66 8.30
C ALA A 291 -23.50 -16.58 7.54
N GLY A 292 -23.54 -16.70 6.20
CA GLY A 292 -22.44 -16.26 5.35
C GLY A 292 -21.85 -17.25 4.34
N GLN A 293 -22.62 -18.17 3.76
CA GLN A 293 -22.20 -18.86 2.53
C GLN A 293 -23.29 -18.77 1.44
N PRO A 294 -22.98 -18.26 0.23
CA PRO A 294 -23.85 -18.43 -0.93
C PRO A 294 -23.74 -19.88 -1.45
N LEU A 295 -24.91 -20.49 -1.70
CA LEU A 295 -25.04 -21.82 -2.30
C LEU A 295 -24.53 -21.83 -3.76
N PRO A 296 -23.79 -22.85 -4.18
CA PRO A 296 -23.38 -23.00 -5.57
C PRO A 296 -24.52 -23.64 -6.39
N GLY A 297 -25.00 -22.92 -7.41
CA GLY A 297 -25.84 -23.49 -8.48
C GLY A 297 -27.27 -22.94 -8.53
N ALA A 298 -27.45 -21.82 -9.21
CA ALA A 298 -28.71 -21.50 -9.87
C ALA A 298 -28.38 -20.86 -11.23
N VAL A 299 -28.60 -21.66 -12.27
CA VAL A 299 -28.72 -21.21 -13.65
C VAL A 299 -30.15 -20.71 -13.81
N LEU A 300 -30.30 -19.44 -14.23
CA LEU A 300 -31.19 -18.93 -15.29
C LEU A 300 -30.97 -17.42 -15.41
#